data_AF-A0A314KGW8-F1
#
_entry.id   AF-A0A314KGW8-F1
#
_cell.length_a   1.000
_cell.length_b   1.000
_cell.length_c   1.000
_cell.angle_alpha   90.00
_cell.angle_beta   90.00
_cell.angle_gamma   90.00
#
_symmetry.space_group_name_H-M   'P 1'
#
loop_
_entity.id
_entity.type
_entity.pdbx_description
1 polymer ?
#
loop_
_entity_poly.entity_id
_entity_poly.type
_entity_poly.pdbx_seq_one_letter_code
_entity_poly.pdbx_strand_id
1 'polypeptide(L)'
;MTAISSIRYLQLLPPIDLPSFNHNPPLPILNCHSLALFSGFKNPSFFLVPRIYRQIIASSSSTSEYTTIASEQTPMENINSVPNSSMTLLFVEMGVGYDQHGQDVTSAAMRACKDAISSNSIPAFRRGSIPGVSFEQMKLQIKLGVPRPLQQSLDLEKVKSVFPYGRILIIEVVDGGLICSSGVQVEDMGDKNDDCYIVNAAIYVGY
;
A
#
# COMPACT_ATOMS: atom_id res chain seq x y z
N MET A 1 -8.61 -18.27 -50.91
CA MET A 1 -9.40 -17.27 -50.14
C MET A 1 -9.16 -17.54 -48.66
N THR A 2 -7.93 -17.31 -48.21
CA THR A 2 -7.46 -16.14 -47.43
C THR A 2 -7.53 -16.42 -45.92
N ALA A 3 -6.57 -17.20 -45.46
CA ALA A 3 -5.96 -17.01 -44.15
C ALA A 3 -4.83 -15.98 -44.29
N ILE A 4 -4.52 -15.23 -43.21
CA ILE A 4 -3.24 -14.55 -42.83
C ILE A 4 -3.49 -13.15 -42.19
N SER A 5 -2.65 -12.86 -41.20
CA SER A 5 -2.38 -11.60 -40.44
C SER A 5 -3.22 -11.45 -39.17
N SER A 6 -2.68 -11.42 -37.95
CA SER A 6 -1.49 -10.69 -37.50
C SER A 6 -0.87 -11.34 -36.24
N ILE A 7 0.21 -12.11 -36.40
CA ILE A 7 1.15 -12.50 -35.32
C ILE A 7 2.58 -12.28 -35.84
N ARG A 8 2.91 -11.03 -36.16
CA ARG A 8 4.30 -10.60 -36.41
C ARG A 8 4.46 -9.14 -36.01
N TYR A 9 4.84 -8.89 -34.77
CA TYR A 9 5.47 -7.64 -34.36
C TYR A 9 6.43 -7.89 -33.19
N LEU A 10 7.45 -8.72 -33.41
CA LEU A 10 8.54 -8.87 -32.45
C LEU A 10 9.87 -9.35 -33.05
N GLN A 11 10.19 -9.04 -34.32
CA GLN A 11 11.45 -9.55 -34.89
C GLN A 11 12.14 -8.73 -35.99
N LEU A 12 12.07 -7.40 -35.97
CA LEU A 12 12.97 -6.56 -36.79
C LEU A 12 13.35 -5.27 -36.07
N LEU A 13 14.40 -5.33 -35.25
CA LEU A 13 15.25 -4.17 -34.96
C LEU A 13 16.71 -4.59 -35.26
N PRO A 14 17.50 -3.76 -35.95
CA PRO A 14 18.91 -4.04 -36.21
C PRO A 14 19.72 -4.02 -34.90
N PRO A 15 20.84 -4.77 -34.81
CA PRO A 15 21.71 -4.75 -33.63
C PRO A 15 22.33 -3.35 -33.45
N ILE A 16 22.28 -2.83 -32.24
CA ILE A 16 22.99 -1.61 -31.84
C ILE A 16 24.40 -2.03 -31.39
N ASP A 17 25.42 -1.52 -32.07
CA ASP A 17 26.82 -1.67 -31.68
C ASP A 17 27.07 -0.86 -30.39
N LEU A 18 27.29 -1.56 -29.28
CA LEU A 18 27.79 -0.98 -28.03
C LEU A 18 29.33 -0.90 -28.08
N PRO A 19 29.94 0.24 -27.71
CA PRO A 19 31.39 0.36 -27.68
C PRO A 19 31.99 -0.52 -26.57
N SER A 20 32.96 -1.33 -26.97
CA SER A 20 33.75 -2.23 -26.12
C SER A 20 34.62 -1.42 -25.14
N PHE A 21 34.20 -1.33 -23.87
CA PHE A 21 35.11 -0.91 -22.80
C PHE A 21 35.74 -2.14 -22.18
N ASN A 22 37.00 -2.40 -22.55
CA ASN A 22 37.88 -3.35 -21.90
C ASN A 22 38.72 -2.62 -20.84
N HIS A 23 39.03 -3.35 -19.77
CA HIS A 23 39.87 -3.03 -18.61
C HIS A 23 39.23 -2.32 -17.40
N ASN A 24 38.80 -3.15 -16.44
CA ASN A 24 39.02 -2.85 -15.01
C ASN A 24 39.86 -3.98 -14.38
N PRO A 25 40.87 -3.65 -13.55
CA PRO A 25 41.78 -4.62 -12.93
C PRO A 25 41.10 -5.43 -11.80
N PRO A 26 41.66 -6.59 -11.40
CA PRO A 26 41.00 -7.49 -10.46
C PRO A 26 40.98 -6.93 -9.03
N LEU A 27 39.84 -7.10 -8.35
CA LEU A 27 39.69 -6.85 -6.92
C LEU A 27 40.52 -7.86 -6.10
N PRO A 28 41.19 -7.44 -5.01
CA PRO A 28 42.02 -8.34 -4.23
C PRO A 28 41.16 -9.34 -3.44
N ILE A 29 41.50 -10.62 -3.59
CA ILE A 29 41.03 -11.73 -2.78
C ILE A 29 41.71 -11.60 -1.41
N LEU A 30 40.97 -11.24 -0.36
CA LEU A 30 41.52 -11.19 0.99
C LEU A 30 41.60 -12.63 1.54
N ASN A 31 42.80 -13.17 1.53
CA ASN A 31 43.15 -14.46 2.07
C ASN A 31 43.18 -14.38 3.61
N CYS A 32 42.45 -15.27 4.27
CA CYS A 32 42.34 -15.36 5.72
C CYS A 32 43.57 -16.09 6.26
N HIS A 33 44.63 -15.40 6.66
CA HIS A 33 45.69 -15.99 7.50
C HIS A 33 46.60 -14.87 8.06
N SER A 34 46.44 -14.52 9.34
CA SER A 34 47.53 -14.36 10.32
C SER A 34 47.02 -13.71 11.61
N LEU A 35 47.18 -14.44 12.71
CA LEU A 35 47.01 -13.99 14.09
C LEU A 35 48.16 -13.05 14.49
N ALA A 36 47.85 -11.92 15.12
CA ALA A 36 48.58 -11.44 16.31
C ALA A 36 47.84 -10.27 17.00
N LEU A 37 47.35 -10.58 18.21
CA LEU A 37 47.39 -9.77 19.43
C LEU A 37 47.16 -8.25 19.33
N PHE A 38 45.99 -7.80 19.77
CA PHE A 38 45.92 -6.79 20.83
C PHE A 38 44.75 -7.10 21.77
N SER A 39 45.07 -7.10 23.06
CA SER A 39 44.26 -7.48 24.19
C SER A 39 43.34 -6.35 24.65
N GLY A 40 42.13 -6.72 25.06
CA GLY A 40 41.30 -5.92 25.97
C GLY A 40 39.92 -5.57 25.42
N PHE A 41 38.91 -6.36 25.78
CA PHE A 41 37.82 -5.95 26.68
C PHE A 41 36.79 -7.10 26.74
N LYS A 42 36.36 -7.40 27.97
CA LYS A 42 35.60 -8.59 28.36
C LYS A 42 34.16 -8.55 27.85
N ASN A 43 33.75 -9.65 27.21
CA ASN A 43 32.35 -10.09 27.07
C ASN A 43 31.83 -10.60 28.44
N PRO A 44 30.50 -10.65 28.72
CA PRO A 44 29.66 -11.63 28.03
C PRO A 44 28.17 -11.27 27.80
N SER A 45 27.64 -11.81 26.69
CA SER A 45 26.41 -12.62 26.56
C SER A 45 25.02 -12.08 26.91
N PHE A 46 24.16 -12.12 25.87
CA PHE A 46 22.74 -12.55 25.80
C PHE A 46 21.72 -11.87 26.74
N PHE A 47 20.58 -11.42 26.20
CA PHE A 47 19.25 -11.93 26.57
C PHE A 47 18.15 -11.29 25.71
N LEU A 48 17.25 -12.15 25.24
CA LEU A 48 15.93 -11.81 24.70
C LEU A 48 15.18 -10.90 25.68
N VAL A 49 14.44 -9.91 25.18
CA VAL A 49 13.48 -9.16 26.00
C VAL A 49 12.13 -9.88 25.98
N PRO A 50 11.60 -10.36 27.11
CA PRO A 50 10.27 -10.96 27.19
C PRO A 50 9.18 -9.89 27.34
N ARG A 51 8.08 -10.12 26.62
CA ARG A 51 6.79 -9.40 26.70
C ARG A 51 6.13 -9.73 28.04
N ILE A 52 6.19 -8.82 29.02
CA ILE A 52 5.51 -8.98 30.31
C ILE A 52 4.08 -8.43 30.21
N TYR A 53 3.13 -9.36 30.21
CA TYR A 53 1.70 -9.14 30.40
C TYR A 53 1.47 -8.84 31.90
N ARG A 54 0.97 -7.65 32.25
CA ARG A 54 0.63 -7.31 33.65
C ARG A 54 -0.85 -7.54 33.88
N GLN A 55 -1.19 -8.68 34.49
CA GLN A 55 -2.47 -8.88 35.16
C GLN A 55 -2.45 -8.13 36.50
N ILE A 56 -3.48 -7.33 36.77
CA ILE A 56 -3.80 -6.87 38.12
C ILE A 56 -5.28 -7.15 38.35
N ILE A 57 -5.58 -8.09 39.25
CA ILE A 57 -6.85 -8.20 39.96
C ILE A 57 -6.54 -7.95 41.43
N ALA A 58 -7.16 -6.94 42.03
CA ALA A 58 -7.88 -7.02 43.32
C ALA A 58 -8.31 -5.63 43.82
N SER A 59 -9.63 -5.45 43.82
CA SER A 59 -10.52 -4.81 44.81
C SER A 59 -9.96 -3.83 45.85
N SER A 60 -10.53 -2.61 45.90
CA SER A 60 -11.18 -2.11 47.12
C SER A 60 -12.05 -0.88 46.84
N SER A 61 -13.16 -0.84 47.58
CA SER A 61 -14.26 0.11 47.57
C SER A 61 -13.89 1.52 48.03
N SER A 62 -14.38 2.54 47.34
CA SER A 62 -14.97 3.72 47.99
C SER A 62 -15.93 4.45 47.05
N THR A 63 -17.15 4.60 47.55
CA THR A 63 -18.26 5.39 47.04
C THR A 63 -17.97 6.90 47.17
N SER A 64 -18.24 7.69 46.12
CA SER A 64 -18.88 9.01 46.26
C SER A 64 -19.31 9.58 44.90
N GLU A 65 -20.62 9.82 44.81
CA GLU A 65 -21.28 10.96 44.17
C GLU A 65 -21.34 11.03 42.63
N TYR A 66 -22.46 10.51 42.11
CA TYR A 66 -22.95 10.79 40.76
C TYR A 66 -23.95 11.95 40.85
N THR A 67 -23.63 13.09 40.24
CA THR A 67 -24.60 14.17 40.02
C THR A 67 -25.13 14.03 38.60
N THR A 68 -26.42 13.75 38.49
CA THR A 68 -27.18 13.58 37.26
C THR A 68 -27.32 14.92 36.54
N ILE A 69 -26.79 15.04 35.33
CA ILE A 69 -27.25 16.05 34.36
C ILE A 69 -27.59 15.32 33.08
N ALA A 70 -28.89 15.29 32.80
CA ALA A 70 -29.46 14.83 31.55
C ALA A 70 -29.03 15.78 30.42
N SER A 71 -28.40 15.23 29.39
CA SER A 71 -28.32 15.86 28.08
C SER A 71 -28.86 14.88 27.05
N GLU A 72 -30.03 15.24 26.55
CA GLU A 72 -30.73 14.82 25.35
C GLU A 72 -29.87 14.01 24.35
N GLN A 73 -30.17 12.72 24.26
CA GLN A 73 -29.58 11.83 23.25
C GLN A 73 -30.32 12.01 21.93
N THR A 74 -29.79 12.88 21.07
CA THR A 74 -30.03 12.77 19.63
C THR A 74 -29.45 11.43 19.15
N PRO A 75 -30.20 10.60 18.40
CA PRO A 75 -29.67 9.33 17.91
C PRO A 75 -28.47 9.59 17.00
N MET A 76 -27.26 9.23 17.46
CA MET A 76 -26.08 9.14 16.61
C MET A 76 -26.38 8.12 15.51
N GLU A 77 -26.44 8.59 14.27
CA GLU A 77 -26.48 7.73 13.10
C GLU A 77 -25.34 6.72 13.19
N ASN A 78 -25.73 5.46 13.13
CA ASN A 78 -24.83 4.32 13.13
C ASN A 78 -23.92 4.41 11.91
N ILE A 79 -22.70 4.91 12.09
CA ILE A 79 -21.63 4.80 11.12
C ILE A 79 -21.29 3.31 11.04
N ASN A 80 -22.01 2.58 10.19
CA ASN A 80 -21.68 1.22 9.81
C ASN A 80 -20.34 1.25 9.04
N SER A 81 -19.22 1.28 9.77
CA SER A 81 -17.85 1.40 9.24
C SER A 81 -17.25 0.05 8.83
N VAL A 82 -18.07 -0.90 8.37
CA VAL A 82 -17.70 -2.22 7.85
C VAL A 82 -18.56 -2.45 6.61
N PRO A 83 -18.00 -2.95 5.49
CA PRO A 83 -18.60 -2.77 4.18
C PRO A 83 -20.02 -3.33 4.10
N ASN A 84 -20.88 -2.54 3.43
CA ASN A 84 -22.20 -2.89 2.94
C ASN A 84 -22.37 -4.40 2.74
N SER A 85 -23.53 -4.94 3.19
CA SER A 85 -24.07 -6.32 3.06
C SER A 85 -23.95 -7.00 1.67
N SER A 86 -23.32 -6.36 0.69
CA SER A 86 -23.12 -6.74 -0.70
C SER A 86 -22.02 -7.78 -0.97
N MET A 87 -21.10 -8.04 -0.02
CA MET A 87 -20.06 -9.07 -0.16
C MET A 87 -19.62 -9.65 1.17
N THR A 88 -19.17 -10.91 1.15
CA THR A 88 -18.48 -11.53 2.28
C THR A 88 -17.03 -11.09 2.27
N LEU A 89 -16.62 -10.28 3.25
CA LEU A 89 -15.25 -9.79 3.39
C LEU A 89 -14.30 -10.93 3.79
N LEU A 90 -13.20 -11.09 3.07
CA LEU A 90 -12.14 -12.04 3.40
C LEU A 90 -10.94 -11.36 4.07
N PHE A 91 -10.43 -10.30 3.44
CA PHE A 91 -9.28 -9.54 3.94
C PHE A 91 -9.29 -8.12 3.38
N VAL A 92 -8.44 -7.27 3.96
CA VAL A 92 -8.22 -5.89 3.53
C VAL A 92 -6.75 -5.72 3.21
N GLU A 93 -6.47 -5.19 2.03
CA GLU A 93 -5.14 -4.81 1.60
C GLU A 93 -5.03 -3.29 1.66
N MET A 94 -3.91 -2.77 2.16
CA MET A 94 -3.72 -1.34 2.36
C MET A 94 -2.46 -0.89 1.66
N GLY A 95 -2.48 0.33 1.14
CA GLY A 95 -1.33 0.90 0.46
C GLY A 95 -1.29 2.41 0.55
N VAL A 96 -0.13 2.96 0.22
CA VAL A 96 0.13 4.40 0.18
C VAL A 96 0.80 4.77 -1.13
N GLY A 97 0.44 5.93 -1.64
CA GLY A 97 0.98 6.45 -2.89
C GLY A 97 1.29 7.93 -2.79
N TYR A 98 2.35 8.32 -3.49
CA TYR A 98 2.92 9.66 -3.44
C TYR A 98 2.96 10.24 -4.84
N ASP A 99 2.62 11.51 -5.00
CA ASP A 99 3.01 12.34 -6.12
C ASP A 99 3.93 13.44 -5.60
N GLN A 100 5.23 13.35 -5.90
CA GLN A 100 6.26 14.24 -5.36
C GLN A 100 6.25 15.64 -6.01
N HIS A 101 5.55 15.78 -7.13
CA HIS A 101 5.50 17.01 -7.92
C HIS A 101 4.20 17.81 -7.69
N GLY A 102 3.20 17.21 -7.02
CA GLY A 102 1.96 17.90 -6.68
C GLY A 102 1.12 18.28 -7.90
N GLN A 103 1.23 17.56 -9.01
CA GLN A 103 0.53 17.88 -10.25
C GLN A 103 -0.59 16.90 -10.60
N ASP A 104 -0.52 15.67 -10.08
CA ASP A 104 -1.46 14.60 -10.42
C ASP A 104 -1.75 13.69 -9.22
N VAL A 105 -2.84 14.01 -8.50
CA VAL A 105 -3.37 13.16 -7.42
C VAL A 105 -3.80 11.77 -7.91
N THR A 106 -4.14 11.62 -9.20
CA THR A 106 -4.49 10.32 -9.77
C THR A 106 -3.27 9.41 -9.79
N SER A 107 -2.09 9.94 -10.11
CA SER A 107 -0.84 9.17 -10.08
C SER A 107 -0.55 8.65 -8.66
N ALA A 108 -0.76 9.49 -7.63
CA ALA A 108 -0.63 9.09 -6.24
C ALA A 108 -1.65 8.00 -5.87
N ALA A 109 -2.92 8.15 -6.25
CA ALA A 109 -3.96 7.15 -5.98
C ALA A 109 -3.67 5.81 -6.67
N MET A 110 -3.23 5.82 -7.93
CA MET A 110 -2.84 4.62 -8.65
C MET A 110 -1.65 3.92 -8.00
N ARG A 111 -0.65 4.69 -7.52
CA ARG A 111 0.48 4.18 -6.75
C ARG A 111 0.01 3.53 -5.45
N ALA A 112 -0.93 4.14 -4.72
CA ALA A 112 -1.50 3.60 -3.49
C ALA A 112 -2.22 2.26 -3.73
N CYS A 113 -3.03 2.17 -4.78
CA CYS A 113 -3.71 0.92 -5.15
C CYS A 113 -2.70 -0.17 -5.58
N LYS A 114 -1.67 0.20 -6.33
CA LYS A 114 -0.63 -0.75 -6.76
C LYS A 114 0.19 -1.25 -5.59
N ASP A 115 0.57 -0.36 -4.68
CA ASP A 115 1.25 -0.68 -3.43
C ASP A 115 0.45 -1.73 -2.65
N ALA A 116 -0.85 -1.50 -2.45
CA ALA A 116 -1.74 -2.40 -1.72
C ALA A 116 -1.77 -3.84 -2.27
N ILE A 117 -1.78 -4.01 -3.59
CA ILE A 117 -2.01 -5.34 -4.22
C ILE A 117 -0.71 -6.04 -4.68
N SER A 118 0.42 -5.33 -4.76
CA SER A 118 1.62 -5.84 -5.44
C SER A 118 2.36 -6.94 -4.68
N SER A 119 2.28 -6.95 -3.36
CA SER A 119 3.02 -7.89 -2.50
C SER A 119 2.26 -9.18 -2.20
N ASN A 120 0.98 -9.26 -2.54
CA ASN A 120 0.09 -10.33 -2.11
C ASN A 120 -0.24 -11.28 -3.26
N SER A 121 -0.34 -12.56 -2.95
CA SER A 121 -0.77 -13.60 -3.89
C SER A 121 -1.92 -14.38 -3.28
N ILE A 122 -3.06 -14.40 -3.97
CA ILE A 122 -4.29 -15.03 -3.48
C ILE A 122 -4.68 -16.20 -4.41
N PRO A 123 -3.94 -17.33 -4.37
CA PRO A 123 -4.24 -18.48 -5.22
C PRO A 123 -5.57 -19.15 -4.87
N ALA A 124 -6.16 -18.88 -3.69
CA ALA A 124 -7.40 -19.50 -3.21
C ALA A 124 -8.57 -19.33 -4.19
N PHE A 125 -8.72 -18.15 -4.81
CA PHE A 125 -9.77 -17.87 -5.79
C PHE A 125 -9.62 -18.69 -7.09
N ARG A 126 -8.39 -18.99 -7.52
CA ARG A 126 -8.14 -19.82 -8.71
C ARG A 126 -8.15 -21.31 -8.42
N ARG A 127 -7.74 -21.72 -7.22
CA ARG A 127 -7.68 -23.13 -6.82
C ARG A 127 -9.01 -23.67 -6.29
N GLY A 128 -10.06 -22.83 -6.20
CA GLY A 128 -11.35 -23.24 -5.64
C GLY A 128 -11.26 -23.66 -4.18
N SER A 129 -10.28 -23.12 -3.42
CA SER A 129 -10.10 -23.45 -2.01
C SER A 129 -11.23 -22.90 -1.12
N ILE A 130 -12.02 -21.98 -1.67
CA ILE A 130 -13.22 -21.43 -1.04
C ILE A 130 -14.42 -22.14 -1.68
N PRO A 131 -15.17 -22.98 -0.93
CA PRO A 131 -16.29 -23.74 -1.49
C PRO A 131 -17.34 -22.84 -2.15
N GLY A 132 -17.70 -23.14 -3.39
CA GLY A 132 -18.71 -22.40 -4.14
C GLY A 132 -18.28 -21.01 -4.62
N VAL A 133 -16.99 -20.67 -4.52
CA VAL A 133 -16.44 -19.38 -4.96
C VAL A 133 -15.37 -19.62 -6.03
N SER A 134 -15.63 -19.11 -7.22
CA SER A 134 -14.72 -19.08 -8.35
C SER A 134 -13.96 -17.76 -8.43
N PHE A 135 -12.97 -17.71 -9.31
CA PHE A 135 -12.15 -16.52 -9.55
C PHE A 135 -12.98 -15.32 -10.05
N GLU A 136 -14.02 -15.58 -10.84
CA GLU A 136 -14.92 -14.58 -11.41
C GLU A 136 -15.83 -13.92 -10.34
N GLN A 137 -15.97 -14.55 -9.18
CA GLN A 137 -16.79 -14.05 -8.08
C GLN A 137 -16.01 -13.12 -7.14
N MET A 138 -14.70 -12.92 -7.37
CA MET A 138 -13.91 -11.97 -6.59
C MET A 138 -14.48 -10.55 -6.76
N LYS A 139 -14.83 -9.91 -5.64
CA LYS A 139 -15.38 -8.56 -5.54
C LYS A 139 -14.42 -7.66 -4.79
N LEU A 140 -14.35 -6.41 -5.24
CA LEU A 140 -13.52 -5.37 -4.64
C LEU A 140 -14.40 -4.21 -4.18
N GLN A 141 -14.16 -3.72 -2.98
CA GLN A 141 -14.57 -2.39 -2.56
C GLN A 141 -13.33 -1.59 -2.22
N ILE A 142 -13.25 -0.37 -2.71
CA ILE A 142 -12.04 0.45 -2.63
C ILE A 142 -12.40 1.70 -1.85
N LYS A 143 -11.60 2.04 -0.85
CA LYS A 143 -11.69 3.30 -0.12
C LYS A 143 -10.39 4.07 -0.27
N LEU A 144 -10.47 5.29 -0.77
CA LEU A 144 -9.34 6.18 -0.98
C LEU A 144 -9.42 7.36 -0.02
N GLY A 145 -8.38 7.56 0.77
CA GLY A 145 -8.17 8.78 1.55
C GLY A 145 -7.39 9.78 0.71
N VAL A 146 -8.09 10.83 0.26
CA VAL A 146 -7.54 11.84 -0.67
C VAL A 146 -7.78 13.22 -0.07
N PRO A 147 -6.79 14.12 -0.08
CA PRO A 147 -6.96 15.48 0.45
C PRO A 147 -8.16 16.17 -0.17
N ARG A 148 -9.06 16.71 0.66
CA ARG A 148 -10.34 17.30 0.23
C ARG A 148 -10.23 18.22 -1.01
N PRO A 149 -9.25 19.15 -1.12
CA PRO A 149 -9.14 20.04 -2.28
C PRO A 149 -8.86 19.32 -3.60
N LEU A 150 -8.24 18.14 -3.55
CA LEU A 150 -7.80 17.37 -4.73
C LEU A 150 -8.82 16.33 -5.18
N GLN A 151 -9.86 16.05 -4.39
CA GLN A 151 -10.83 14.99 -4.71
C GLN A 151 -11.52 15.19 -6.06
N GLN A 152 -11.70 16.44 -6.50
CA GLN A 152 -12.35 16.77 -7.77
C GLN A 152 -11.46 16.51 -9.00
N SER A 153 -10.14 16.49 -8.84
CA SER A 153 -9.18 16.22 -9.93
C SER A 153 -8.78 14.74 -10.05
N LEU A 154 -9.31 13.89 -9.18
CA LEU A 154 -9.05 12.45 -9.18
C LEU A 154 -9.80 11.75 -10.32
N ASP A 155 -9.05 11.10 -11.21
CA ASP A 155 -9.61 10.28 -12.29
C ASP A 155 -9.81 8.83 -11.81
N LEU A 156 -11.05 8.51 -11.46
CA LEU A 156 -11.44 7.18 -10.96
C LEU A 156 -11.34 6.08 -12.03
N GLU A 157 -11.46 6.41 -13.32
CA GLU A 157 -11.36 5.40 -14.39
C GLU A 157 -9.91 4.92 -14.53
N LYS A 158 -8.94 5.83 -14.42
CA LYS A 158 -7.52 5.46 -14.33
C LYS A 158 -7.22 4.63 -13.09
N VAL A 159 -7.81 4.96 -11.94
CA VAL A 159 -7.63 4.14 -10.72
C VAL A 159 -8.18 2.72 -10.90
N LYS A 160 -9.36 2.56 -11.52
CA LYS A 160 -9.93 1.23 -11.81
C LYS A 160 -9.00 0.37 -12.66
N SER A 161 -8.27 0.98 -13.59
CA SER A 161 -7.33 0.28 -14.49
C SER A 161 -6.16 -0.41 -13.77
N VAL A 162 -5.90 -0.06 -12.50
CA VAL A 162 -4.83 -0.67 -11.70
C VAL A 162 -5.14 -2.11 -11.34
N PHE A 163 -6.43 -2.48 -11.25
CA PHE A 163 -6.86 -3.80 -10.79
C PHE A 163 -6.95 -4.78 -11.98
N PRO A 164 -6.08 -5.80 -12.05
CA PRO A 164 -6.07 -6.75 -13.17
C PRO A 164 -7.22 -7.76 -13.16
N TYR A 165 -7.92 -7.89 -12.03
CA TYR A 165 -9.01 -8.84 -11.81
C TYR A 165 -9.86 -8.41 -10.62
N GLY A 166 -11.01 -9.08 -10.46
CA GLY A 166 -12.02 -8.76 -9.46
C GLY A 166 -13.02 -7.71 -9.97
N ARG A 167 -14.29 -7.89 -9.62
CA ARG A 167 -15.35 -6.93 -9.94
C ARG A 167 -15.33 -5.80 -8.91
N ILE A 168 -14.97 -4.60 -9.33
CA ILE A 168 -15.07 -3.39 -8.49
C ILE A 168 -16.55 -3.05 -8.31
N LEU A 169 -17.05 -3.15 -7.07
CA LEU A 169 -18.42 -2.80 -6.73
C LEU A 169 -18.59 -1.30 -6.50
N ILE A 170 -17.65 -0.72 -5.76
CA ILE A 170 -17.67 0.69 -5.37
C ILE A 170 -16.24 1.19 -5.14
N ILE A 171 -16.02 2.46 -5.48
CA ILE A 171 -14.87 3.24 -5.05
C ILE A 171 -15.41 4.42 -4.24
N GLU A 172 -15.11 4.42 -2.95
CA GLU A 172 -15.43 5.49 -2.02
C GLU A 172 -14.21 6.40 -1.89
N VAL A 173 -14.41 7.70 -2.11
CA VAL A 173 -13.38 8.71 -1.85
C VAL A 173 -13.79 9.47 -0.60
N VAL A 174 -12.89 9.48 0.39
CA VAL A 174 -13.08 10.18 1.66
C VAL A 174 -11.98 11.21 1.88
N ASP A 175 -12.25 12.18 2.74
CA ASP A 175 -11.21 13.09 3.22
C ASP A 175 -10.14 12.31 4.00
N GLY A 176 -8.88 12.64 3.74
CA GLY A 176 -7.72 11.91 4.23
C GLY A 176 -6.46 12.25 3.43
N GLY A 177 -5.46 11.37 3.46
CA GLY A 177 -4.17 11.64 2.80
C GLY A 177 -3.43 12.81 3.42
N LEU A 178 -2.51 13.41 2.66
CA LEU A 178 -1.78 14.61 3.07
C LEU A 178 -1.37 15.44 1.85
N ILE A 179 -1.44 16.77 1.97
CA ILE A 179 -0.70 17.71 1.13
C ILE A 179 0.44 18.23 2.00
N CYS A 180 1.67 18.10 1.53
CA CYS A 180 2.83 18.66 2.19
C CYS A 180 3.79 19.27 1.17
N SER A 181 4.75 20.08 1.62
CA SER A 181 5.82 20.58 0.75
C SER A 181 6.85 19.48 0.52
N SER A 182 7.28 19.31 -0.73
CA SER A 182 8.46 18.52 -1.13
C SER A 182 9.77 19.24 -0.80
N GLY A 183 9.70 20.55 -0.49
CA GLY A 183 10.83 21.42 -0.20
C GLY A 183 11.62 21.89 -1.42
N VAL A 184 11.28 21.42 -2.62
CA VAL A 184 11.96 21.79 -3.87
C VAL A 184 10.93 21.86 -5.00
N GLN A 185 10.90 22.99 -5.71
CA GLN A 185 10.21 23.12 -6.98
C GLN A 185 11.21 22.93 -8.12
N VAL A 186 11.00 21.94 -8.98
CA VAL A 186 11.86 21.70 -10.15
C VAL A 186 11.11 22.10 -11.41
N GLU A 187 11.27 23.36 -11.84
CA GLU A 187 10.59 23.90 -13.03
C GLU A 187 10.88 23.08 -14.30
N ASP A 188 12.10 22.53 -14.42
CA ASP A 188 12.50 21.66 -15.54
C ASP A 188 11.67 20.36 -15.63
N MET A 189 11.04 19.94 -14.52
CA MET A 189 10.14 18.79 -14.46
C MET A 189 8.66 19.18 -14.62
N GLY A 190 8.37 20.47 -14.79
CA GLY A 190 7.01 21.00 -14.96
C GLY A 190 6.29 21.31 -13.64
N ASP A 191 7.01 21.41 -12.53
CA ASP A 191 6.44 21.68 -11.22
C ASP A 191 5.88 23.12 -11.16
N LYS A 192 4.60 23.25 -10.79
CA LYS A 192 3.93 24.56 -10.63
C LYS A 192 4.03 25.12 -9.21
N ASN A 193 4.30 24.25 -8.26
CA ASN A 193 4.42 24.49 -6.83
C ASN A 193 5.34 23.41 -6.24
N ASP A 194 5.66 23.52 -4.96
CA ASP A 194 6.42 22.53 -4.20
C ASP A 194 5.50 21.53 -3.47
N ASP A 195 4.26 21.35 -3.93
CA ASP A 195 3.32 20.45 -3.27
C ASP A 195 3.70 18.98 -3.54
N CYS A 196 3.44 18.13 -2.56
CA CYS A 196 3.52 16.69 -2.62
C CYS A 196 2.18 16.12 -2.12
N TYR A 197 1.63 15.19 -2.87
CA TYR A 197 0.35 14.56 -2.54
C TYR A 197 0.54 13.14 -2.03
N ILE A 198 -0.07 12.85 -0.90
CA ILE A 198 -0.11 11.51 -0.31
C ILE A 198 -1.56 11.01 -0.33
N VAL A 199 -1.76 9.83 -0.90
CA VAL A 199 -3.04 9.14 -0.95
C VAL A 199 -2.93 7.80 -0.24
N ASN A 200 -3.91 7.47 0.59
CA ASN A 200 -4.04 6.17 1.24
C ASN A 200 -5.11 5.35 0.54
N ALA A 201 -4.91 4.04 0.42
CA ALA A 201 -5.89 3.12 -0.13
C ALA A 201 -6.17 1.97 0.85
N ALA A 202 -7.44 1.60 0.98
CA ALA A 202 -7.89 0.36 1.61
C ALA A 202 -8.75 -0.42 0.59
N ILE A 203 -8.30 -1.61 0.25
CA ILE A 203 -8.90 -2.51 -0.75
C ILE A 203 -9.51 -3.69 0.00
N TYR A 204 -10.82 -3.71 0.10
CA TYR A 204 -11.58 -4.78 0.71
C TYR A 204 -11.83 -5.85 -0.35
N VAL A 205 -11.40 -7.08 -0.08
CA VAL A 205 -11.51 -8.21 -1.00
C VAL A 205 -12.50 -9.24 -0.46
N GLY A 206 -13.47 -9.63 -1.28
CA GLY A 206 -14.54 -10.55 -0.90
C GLY A 206 -15.20 -11.26 -2.09
N TYR A 207 -16.35 -11.88 -1.85
CA TYR A 207 -17.22 -12.49 -2.88
C TYR A 207 -18.70 -12.38 -2.55
#